data_AF-A0A679IMB8-F1
#
_entry.id   AF-A0A679IMB8-F1
#
_cell.length_a   1.000
_cell.length_b   1.000
_cell.length_c   1.000
_cell.angle_alpha   90.00
_cell.angle_beta   90.00
_cell.angle_gamma   90.00
#
_symmetry.space_group_name_H-M   'P 1'
#
loop_
_entity.id
_entity.type
_entity.pdbx_description
1 polymer ?
#
loop_
_entity_poly.entity_id
_entity_poly.type
_entity_poly.pdbx_seq_one_letter_code
_entity_poly.pdbx_strand_id
1 'polypeptide(L)'
;MANFSLEQNETSNFASFDYSKLTDKERLSTLENEKKLDELYKKYQPEIGEILYKQQQILANHNEGVFQQWYESKGFKRWKVYDYINKYNYVLRNSEDPQKIDIFENMSNTLQSEISKPSTKPEVAEAILNGDVKTKKEIEAYKRQLKAKDEQIATQAKMIDDLQEQEPQVIEKKVVVEKIPADYENLKTTNEQLEKQLSSVRSDLKMKKMQYDLLEQNTESAKTLEANIKALQQKEKSIDQRVKATIEFNDLMREIETFFDTKMASLRFKPLINDLYDTEASNKLSEVVNSVEFWVSEMRKIIPNEKTKIIEGEIIDG
;
A
#
# COMPACT_ATOMS: atom_id res chain seq x y z
N MET A 1 -3.89 37.12 -5.45
CA MET A 1 -4.80 35.94 -5.37
C MET A 1 -3.97 34.73 -5.73
N ALA A 2 -3.76 33.81 -4.79
CA ALA A 2 -2.86 32.67 -4.98
C ALA A 2 -3.49 31.66 -5.95
N ASN A 3 -2.93 31.54 -7.15
CA ASN A 3 -3.22 30.46 -8.10
C ASN A 3 -2.58 29.17 -7.58
N PHE A 4 -3.31 28.43 -6.75
CA PHE A 4 -2.98 27.02 -6.48
C PHE A 4 -3.32 26.21 -7.73
N SER A 5 -2.34 26.05 -8.63
CA SER A 5 -2.44 25.12 -9.75
C SER A 5 -2.34 23.70 -9.20
N LEU A 6 -3.49 23.02 -9.12
CA LEU A 6 -3.57 21.58 -8.87
C LEU A 6 -3.19 20.81 -10.15
N GLU A 7 -1.94 20.94 -10.57
CA GLU A 7 -1.29 19.91 -11.39
C GLU A 7 -0.55 18.92 -10.47
N GLN A 8 -0.27 17.73 -11.00
CA GLN A 8 0.25 16.51 -10.34
C GLN A 8 -0.84 15.53 -9.88
N ASN A 9 -1.40 14.78 -10.83
CA ASN A 9 -1.54 13.33 -10.68
C ASN A 9 -1.71 12.68 -12.07
N GLU A 10 -0.60 12.66 -12.80
CA GLU A 10 -0.40 11.86 -14.01
C GLU A 10 0.06 10.46 -13.60
N THR A 11 -0.83 9.46 -13.66
CA THR A 11 -0.41 8.06 -13.73
C THR A 11 -0.02 7.74 -15.17
N SER A 12 1.13 8.24 -15.59
CA SER A 12 1.79 7.92 -16.85
C SER A 12 3.30 7.99 -16.66
N ASN A 13 3.92 6.85 -16.32
CA ASN A 13 5.34 6.58 -16.53
C ASN A 13 6.33 7.62 -15.98
N PHE A 14 6.13 8.10 -14.74
CA PHE A 14 7.22 8.78 -14.04
C PHE A 14 8.34 7.77 -13.81
N ALA A 15 9.57 8.15 -14.18
CA ALA A 15 10.76 7.50 -13.64
C ALA A 15 10.57 7.42 -12.12
N SER A 16 10.64 6.23 -11.53
CA SER A 16 10.54 6.11 -10.08
C SER A 16 11.55 7.06 -9.47
N PHE A 17 11.12 7.87 -8.51
CA PHE A 17 12.04 8.78 -7.84
C PHE A 17 13.22 7.95 -7.31
N ASP A 18 14.43 8.32 -7.73
CA ASP A 18 15.62 7.55 -7.40
C ASP A 18 16.07 7.89 -5.98
N TYR A 19 15.56 7.11 -5.02
CA TYR A 19 15.88 7.27 -3.60
C TYR A 19 17.35 6.99 -3.26
N SER A 20 18.13 6.38 -4.18
CA SER A 20 19.57 6.19 -3.95
C SER A 20 20.33 7.52 -3.83
N LYS A 21 19.75 8.61 -4.33
CA LYS A 21 20.30 9.98 -4.26
C LYS A 21 20.12 10.65 -2.90
N LEU A 22 19.35 10.05 -1.99
CA LEU A 22 19.03 10.61 -0.68
C LEU A 22 19.79 9.90 0.44
N THR A 23 20.04 10.62 1.53
CA THR A 23 20.45 10.01 2.81
C THR A 23 19.27 9.29 3.47
N ASP A 24 19.53 8.39 4.43
CA ASP A 24 18.45 7.62 5.09
C ASP A 24 17.42 8.53 5.78
N LYS A 25 17.88 9.64 6.39
CA LYS A 25 17.01 10.64 7.00
C LYS A 25 16.12 11.34 5.97
N GLU A 26 16.68 11.70 4.81
CA GLU A 26 15.93 12.33 3.72
C GLU A 26 14.94 11.36 3.09
N ARG A 27 15.31 10.07 2.94
CA ARG A 27 14.38 9.03 2.47
C ARG A 27 13.19 8.88 3.42
N LEU A 28 13.45 8.81 4.73
CA LEU A 28 12.40 8.66 5.74
C LEU A 28 11.43 9.86 5.72
N SER A 29 11.98 11.08 5.70
CA SER A 29 11.17 12.30 5.60
C SER A 29 10.41 12.42 4.28
N THR A 30 10.99 11.94 3.17
CA THR A 30 10.35 11.94 1.85
C THR A 30 9.17 10.98 1.84
N LEU A 31 9.37 9.75 2.32
CA LEU A 31 8.31 8.74 2.42
C LEU A 31 7.18 9.18 3.36
N GLU A 32 7.50 9.86 4.46
CA GLU A 32 6.49 10.43 5.36
C GLU A 32 5.66 11.52 4.65
N ASN A 33 6.30 12.39 3.88
CA ASN A 33 5.60 13.43 3.12
C ASN A 33 4.78 12.85 1.96
N GLU A 34 5.24 11.80 1.30
CA GLU A 34 4.49 11.07 0.28
C GLU A 34 3.21 10.47 0.87
N LYS A 35 3.29 9.81 2.03
CA LYS A 35 2.11 9.31 2.73
C LYS A 35 1.13 10.43 3.08
N LYS A 36 1.61 11.56 3.59
CA LYS A 36 0.79 12.74 3.87
C LYS A 36 0.11 13.27 2.60
N LEU A 37 0.84 13.30 1.48
CA LEU A 37 0.28 13.69 0.18
C LEU A 37 -0.80 12.71 -0.27
N ASP A 38 -0.56 11.41 -0.19
CA ASP A 38 -1.55 10.38 -0.54
C ASP A 38 -2.82 10.48 0.30
N GLU A 39 -2.69 10.70 1.61
CA GLU A 39 -3.83 10.93 2.52
C GLU A 39 -4.61 12.19 2.14
N LEU A 40 -3.90 13.29 1.84
CA LEU A 40 -4.53 14.53 1.36
C LEU A 40 -5.26 14.29 0.03
N TYR A 41 -4.63 13.61 -0.92
CA TYR A 41 -5.26 13.28 -2.20
C TYR A 41 -6.51 12.42 -2.00
N LYS A 42 -6.45 11.37 -1.17
CA LYS A 42 -7.62 10.54 -0.84
C LYS A 42 -8.77 11.36 -0.26
N LYS A 43 -8.47 12.35 0.59
CA LYS A 43 -9.47 13.23 1.19
C LYS A 43 -10.11 14.19 0.19
N TYR A 44 -9.32 14.87 -0.64
CA TYR A 44 -9.84 15.92 -1.53
C TYR A 44 -10.53 15.38 -2.78
N GLN A 45 -10.17 14.18 -3.25
CA GLN A 45 -10.74 13.64 -4.49
C GLN A 45 -12.27 13.49 -4.45
N PRO A 46 -12.89 12.94 -3.38
CA PRO A 46 -14.35 12.90 -3.23
C PRO A 46 -14.98 14.30 -3.20
N GLU A 47 -14.39 15.24 -2.46
CA GLU A 47 -14.89 16.62 -2.34
C GLU A 47 -14.89 17.34 -3.71
N ILE A 48 -13.81 17.18 -4.48
CA ILE A 48 -13.71 17.74 -5.84
C ILE A 48 -14.77 17.10 -6.76
N GLY A 49 -14.93 15.78 -6.69
CA GLY A 49 -15.94 15.06 -7.47
C GLY A 49 -17.36 15.53 -7.18
N GLU A 50 -17.69 15.75 -5.90
CA GLU A 50 -18.98 16.26 -5.45
C GLU A 50 -19.24 17.68 -5.98
N ILE A 51 -18.27 18.60 -5.83
CA ILE A 51 -18.38 19.99 -6.31
C ILE A 51 -18.60 20.01 -7.82
N LEU A 52 -17.76 19.27 -8.56
CA LEU A 52 -17.85 19.21 -10.02
C LEU A 52 -19.18 18.60 -10.48
N TYR A 53 -19.66 17.55 -9.80
CA TYR A 53 -20.96 16.94 -10.09
C TYR A 53 -22.11 17.91 -9.86
N LYS A 54 -22.19 18.56 -8.69
CA LYS A 54 -23.23 19.54 -8.38
C LYS A 54 -23.20 20.70 -9.36
N GLN A 55 -22.02 21.22 -9.66
CA GLN A 55 -21.88 22.32 -10.61
C GLN A 55 -22.28 21.91 -12.03
N GLN A 56 -22.00 20.66 -12.44
CA GLN A 56 -22.49 20.12 -13.70
C GLN A 56 -24.03 20.13 -13.73
N GLN A 57 -24.71 19.70 -12.65
CA GLN A 57 -26.18 19.71 -12.58
C GLN A 57 -26.76 21.13 -12.69
N ILE A 58 -26.13 22.12 -12.04
CA ILE A 58 -26.55 23.53 -12.10
C ILE A 58 -26.36 24.10 -13.51
N LEU A 59 -25.19 23.89 -14.10
CA LEU A 59 -24.82 24.48 -15.38
C LEU A 59 -25.33 23.68 -16.59
N ALA A 60 -25.86 22.47 -16.40
CA ALA A 60 -26.42 21.64 -17.47
C ALA A 60 -27.59 22.32 -18.20
N ASN A 61 -28.34 23.17 -17.51
CA ASN A 61 -29.51 23.87 -18.07
C ASN A 61 -29.14 25.11 -18.91
N HIS A 62 -27.89 25.54 -18.84
CA HIS A 62 -27.39 26.72 -19.54
C HIS A 62 -26.67 26.29 -20.83
N ASN A 63 -27.39 25.71 -21.80
CA ASN A 63 -26.88 25.32 -23.11
C ASN A 63 -25.80 26.30 -23.64
N GLU A 64 -24.79 25.80 -24.35
CA GLU A 64 -23.53 26.47 -24.81
C GLU A 64 -22.23 25.99 -24.10
N GLY A 65 -22.28 24.89 -23.34
CA GLY A 65 -21.07 24.35 -22.72
C GLY A 65 -20.54 25.23 -21.59
N VAL A 66 -21.41 25.97 -20.91
CA VAL A 66 -21.07 26.86 -19.78
C VAL A 66 -20.32 26.10 -18.67
N PHE A 67 -20.67 24.83 -18.42
CA PHE A 67 -19.91 23.97 -17.51
C PHE A 67 -18.45 23.80 -17.93
N GLN A 68 -18.19 23.63 -19.24
CA GLN A 68 -16.86 23.52 -19.80
C GLN A 68 -16.05 24.79 -19.62
N GLN A 69 -16.63 25.93 -20.01
CA GLN A 69 -15.98 27.23 -19.83
C GLN A 69 -15.64 27.49 -18.36
N TRP A 70 -16.55 27.13 -17.44
CA TRP A 70 -16.33 27.29 -16.01
C TRP A 70 -15.16 26.43 -15.50
N TYR A 71 -15.14 25.12 -15.77
CA TYR A 71 -14.05 24.28 -15.24
C TYR A 71 -12.70 24.60 -15.89
N GLU A 72 -12.69 25.00 -17.17
CA GLU A 72 -11.48 25.45 -17.87
C GLU A 72 -10.92 26.74 -17.25
N SER A 73 -11.80 27.67 -16.85
CA SER A 73 -11.39 28.90 -16.13
C SER A 73 -10.74 28.62 -14.77
N LYS A 74 -10.97 27.44 -14.20
CA LYS A 74 -10.35 26.97 -12.95
C LYS A 74 -9.09 26.12 -13.19
N GLY A 75 -8.68 25.94 -14.44
CA GLY A 75 -7.50 25.17 -14.83
C GLY A 75 -7.73 23.66 -14.92
N PHE A 76 -8.98 23.18 -14.86
CA PHE A 76 -9.23 21.74 -14.99
C PHE A 76 -9.21 21.29 -16.45
N LYS A 77 -8.60 20.12 -16.69
CA LYS A 77 -8.69 19.40 -17.97
C LYS A 77 -9.99 18.60 -18.03
N ARG A 78 -10.68 18.64 -19.17
CA ARG A 78 -11.96 17.92 -19.40
C ARG A 78 -11.97 16.49 -18.90
N TRP A 79 -10.98 15.69 -19.32
CA TRP A 79 -10.90 14.27 -18.97
C TRP A 79 -10.84 14.06 -17.45
N LYS A 80 -10.16 14.95 -16.73
CA LYS A 80 -10.01 14.87 -15.27
C LYS A 80 -11.29 15.26 -14.54
N VAL A 81 -12.01 16.25 -15.06
CA VAL A 81 -13.34 16.63 -14.54
C VAL A 81 -14.29 15.45 -14.60
N TYR A 82 -14.40 14.83 -15.77
CA TYR A 82 -15.29 13.67 -15.93
C TYR A 82 -14.80 12.44 -15.15
N ASP A 83 -13.49 12.25 -14.99
CA ASP A 83 -12.93 11.23 -14.09
C ASP A 83 -13.42 11.42 -12.63
N TYR A 84 -13.30 12.64 -12.08
CA TYR A 84 -13.79 12.95 -10.73
C TYR A 84 -15.30 12.78 -10.59
N ILE A 85 -16.06 13.30 -11.56
CA ILE A 85 -17.52 13.17 -11.58
C ILE A 85 -17.96 11.70 -11.62
N ASN A 86 -17.31 10.89 -12.47
CA ASN A 86 -17.63 9.48 -12.61
C ASN A 86 -17.35 8.72 -11.31
N LYS A 87 -16.21 8.96 -10.66
CA LYS A 87 -15.88 8.34 -9.37
C LYS A 87 -16.89 8.69 -8.29
N TYR A 88 -17.25 9.96 -8.17
CA TYR A 88 -18.29 10.41 -7.24
C TYR A 88 -19.65 9.77 -7.54
N ASN A 89 -20.05 9.73 -8.82
CA ASN A 89 -21.27 9.05 -9.25
C ASN A 89 -21.26 7.55 -8.93
N TYR A 90 -20.11 6.90 -9.06
CA TYR A 90 -19.98 5.49 -8.71
C TYR A 90 -20.25 5.27 -7.23
N VAL A 91 -19.66 6.08 -6.34
CA VAL A 91 -19.93 6.03 -4.90
C VAL A 91 -21.41 6.29 -4.60
N LEU A 92 -22.01 7.32 -5.21
CA LEU A 92 -23.43 7.62 -5.02
C LEU A 92 -24.35 6.45 -5.40
N ARG A 93 -24.11 5.81 -6.54
CA ARG A 93 -24.92 4.70 -7.06
C ARG A 93 -24.79 3.43 -6.22
N ASN A 94 -23.67 3.25 -5.52
CA ASN A 94 -23.42 2.10 -4.67
C ASN A 94 -23.48 2.46 -3.18
N SER A 95 -24.13 3.57 -2.83
CA SER A 95 -24.22 4.09 -1.45
C SER A 95 -24.84 3.10 -0.46
N GLU A 96 -25.66 2.16 -0.95
CA GLU A 96 -26.28 1.09 -0.16
C GLU A 96 -25.37 -0.14 0.06
N ASP A 97 -24.19 -0.19 -0.55
CA ASP A 97 -23.22 -1.29 -0.43
C ASP A 97 -21.87 -0.79 0.12
N PRO A 98 -21.72 -0.71 1.46
CA PRO A 98 -20.51 -0.23 2.10
C PRO A 98 -19.25 -1.05 1.75
N GLN A 99 -19.39 -2.36 1.51
CA GLN A 99 -18.25 -3.22 1.17
C GLN A 99 -17.71 -2.86 -0.21
N LYS A 100 -18.59 -2.63 -1.18
CA LYS A 100 -18.20 -2.22 -2.52
C LYS A 100 -17.57 -0.83 -2.56
N ILE A 101 -18.02 0.09 -1.70
CA ILE A 101 -17.40 1.41 -1.54
C ILE A 101 -16.00 1.26 -0.93
N ASP A 102 -15.85 0.49 0.15
CA ASP A 102 -14.55 0.30 0.80
C ASP A 102 -13.51 -0.31 -0.16
N ILE A 103 -13.90 -1.32 -0.95
CA ILE A 103 -13.04 -1.88 -2.01
C ILE A 103 -12.67 -0.81 -3.04
N PHE A 104 -13.63 0.01 -3.46
CA PHE A 104 -13.43 1.09 -4.44
C PHE A 104 -12.50 2.20 -3.91
N GLU A 105 -12.63 2.63 -2.66
CA GLU A 105 -11.80 3.69 -2.10
C GLU A 105 -10.35 3.23 -1.87
N ASN A 106 -10.16 1.94 -1.62
CA ASN A 106 -8.85 1.35 -1.36
C ASN A 106 -8.11 0.84 -2.61
N MET A 107 -8.76 0.72 -3.78
CA MET A 107 -8.08 0.31 -5.02
C MET A 107 -7.28 1.46 -5.65
N SER A 108 -6.35 1.13 -6.55
CA SER A 108 -5.53 2.15 -7.23
C SER A 108 -6.38 3.12 -8.06
N ASN A 109 -5.91 4.37 -8.19
CA ASN A 109 -6.61 5.41 -8.94
C ASN A 109 -6.94 5.00 -10.39
N THR A 110 -6.08 4.18 -11.02
CA THR A 110 -6.33 3.66 -12.37
C THR A 110 -7.54 2.71 -12.40
N LEU A 111 -7.67 1.83 -11.40
CA LEU A 111 -8.80 0.92 -11.28
C LEU A 111 -10.09 1.69 -10.97
N GLN A 112 -10.03 2.67 -10.05
CA GLN A 112 -11.17 3.55 -9.76
C GLN A 112 -11.65 4.28 -11.01
N SER A 113 -10.72 4.81 -11.80
CA SER A 113 -11.03 5.51 -13.06
C SER A 113 -11.66 4.57 -14.09
N GLU A 114 -11.27 3.29 -14.09
CA GLU A 114 -11.82 2.33 -15.03
C GLU A 114 -13.22 1.87 -14.63
N ILE A 115 -13.42 1.45 -13.38
CA ILE A 115 -14.70 0.91 -12.93
C ILE A 115 -15.81 1.97 -12.87
N SER A 116 -15.45 3.22 -12.63
CA SER A 116 -16.41 4.34 -12.57
C SER A 116 -16.86 4.85 -13.95
N LYS A 117 -16.18 4.47 -15.04
CA LYS A 117 -16.56 4.92 -16.39
C LYS A 117 -17.92 4.34 -16.79
N PRO A 118 -18.83 5.16 -17.36
CA PRO A 118 -20.12 4.67 -17.86
C PRO A 118 -20.02 3.64 -18.99
N SER A 119 -18.92 3.63 -19.74
CA SER A 119 -18.69 2.71 -20.86
C SER A 119 -18.05 1.39 -20.45
N THR A 120 -17.73 1.20 -19.16
CA THR A 120 -17.12 -0.04 -18.68
C THR A 120 -18.15 -1.14 -18.65
N LYS A 121 -17.83 -2.27 -19.30
CA LYS A 121 -18.69 -3.45 -19.32
C LYS A 121 -18.82 -4.05 -17.90
N PRO A 122 -20.00 -4.56 -17.51
CA PRO A 122 -20.21 -5.16 -16.19
C PRO A 122 -19.20 -6.23 -15.82
N GLU A 123 -18.82 -7.10 -16.76
CA GLU A 123 -17.87 -8.20 -16.55
C GLU A 123 -16.48 -7.68 -16.18
N VAL A 124 -16.07 -6.52 -16.74
CA VAL A 124 -14.80 -5.87 -16.40
C VAL A 124 -14.86 -5.26 -15.01
N ALA A 125 -15.99 -4.62 -14.67
CA ALA A 125 -16.19 -4.04 -13.35
C ALA A 125 -16.18 -5.10 -12.24
N GLU A 126 -16.86 -6.23 -12.45
CA GLU A 126 -16.86 -7.37 -11.53
C GLU A 126 -15.46 -7.99 -11.37
N ALA A 127 -14.73 -8.20 -12.47
CA ALA A 127 -13.36 -8.73 -12.41
C ALA A 127 -12.40 -7.81 -11.63
N ILE A 128 -12.60 -6.48 -11.71
CA ILE A 128 -11.83 -5.52 -10.89
C ILE A 128 -12.22 -5.63 -9.41
N LEU A 129 -13.52 -5.70 -9.09
CA LEU A 129 -14.01 -5.79 -7.70
C LEU A 129 -13.59 -7.09 -7.02
N ASN A 130 -13.60 -8.21 -7.75
CA ASN A 130 -13.17 -9.50 -7.25
C ASN A 130 -11.64 -9.61 -7.11
N GLY A 131 -10.89 -8.64 -7.66
CA GLY A 131 -9.44 -8.66 -7.65
C GLY A 131 -8.80 -9.60 -8.67
N ASP A 132 -9.57 -10.13 -9.63
CA ASP A 132 -9.07 -10.93 -10.75
C ASP A 132 -8.19 -10.10 -11.70
N VAL A 133 -8.43 -8.78 -11.72
CA VAL A 133 -7.72 -7.80 -12.55
C VAL A 133 -7.25 -6.64 -11.69
N LYS A 134 -5.93 -6.48 -11.55
CA LYS A 134 -5.30 -5.52 -10.61
C LYS A 134 -4.52 -4.42 -11.32
N THR A 135 -4.13 -4.64 -12.58
CA THR A 135 -3.30 -3.69 -13.33
C THR A 135 -3.97 -3.20 -14.60
N LYS A 136 -3.54 -2.03 -15.10
CA LYS A 136 -3.98 -1.48 -16.39
C LYS A 136 -3.75 -2.47 -17.55
N LYS A 137 -2.64 -3.19 -17.51
CA LYS A 137 -2.28 -4.17 -18.55
C LYS A 137 -3.24 -5.37 -18.53
N GLU A 138 -3.62 -5.84 -17.35
CA GLU A 138 -4.59 -6.91 -17.18
C GLU A 138 -5.99 -6.47 -17.61
N ILE A 139 -6.41 -5.23 -17.27
CA ILE A 139 -7.68 -4.66 -17.76
C ILE A 139 -7.74 -4.71 -19.28
N GLU A 140 -6.71 -4.21 -19.95
CA GLU A 140 -6.69 -4.14 -21.41
C GLU A 140 -6.62 -5.53 -22.05
N ALA A 141 -5.89 -6.48 -21.45
CA ALA A 141 -5.89 -7.87 -21.88
C ALA A 141 -7.27 -8.51 -21.74
N TYR A 142 -7.94 -8.31 -20.60
CA TYR A 142 -9.26 -8.86 -20.32
C TYR A 142 -10.33 -8.31 -21.26
N LYS A 143 -10.33 -6.99 -21.51
CA LYS A 143 -11.21 -6.37 -22.52
C LYS A 143 -11.01 -6.94 -23.92
N ARG A 144 -9.76 -7.21 -24.33
CA ARG A 144 -9.45 -7.84 -25.62
C ARG A 144 -10.00 -9.26 -25.70
N GLN A 145 -9.89 -10.03 -24.61
CA GLN A 145 -10.48 -11.38 -24.55
C GLN A 145 -12.00 -11.34 -24.66
N LEU A 146 -12.66 -10.42 -23.96
CA LEU A 146 -14.11 -10.24 -24.07
C LEU A 146 -14.51 -9.87 -25.50
N LYS A 147 -13.81 -8.93 -26.12
CA LYS A 147 -14.07 -8.54 -27.51
C LYS A 147 -13.91 -9.71 -28.48
N ALA A 148 -12.86 -10.51 -28.34
CA ALA A 148 -12.65 -11.68 -29.19
C ALA A 148 -13.76 -12.75 -29.00
N LYS A 149 -14.24 -12.93 -27.77
CA LYS A 149 -15.38 -13.83 -27.49
C LYS A 149 -16.66 -13.31 -28.14
N ASP A 150 -16.96 -12.01 -28.02
CA ASP A 150 -18.13 -11.40 -28.64
C ASP A 150 -18.10 -11.56 -30.18
N GLU A 151 -16.94 -11.36 -30.80
CA GLU A 151 -16.75 -11.55 -32.24
C GLU A 151 -16.93 -13.02 -32.67
N GLN A 152 -16.44 -13.96 -31.87
CA GLN A 152 -16.63 -15.39 -32.11
C GLN A 152 -18.11 -15.79 -32.00
N ILE A 153 -18.81 -15.28 -30.99
CA ILE A 153 -20.24 -15.52 -30.80
C ILE A 153 -21.04 -14.94 -31.97
N ALA A 154 -20.74 -13.70 -32.38
CA ALA A 154 -21.41 -13.07 -33.53
C ALA A 154 -21.18 -13.86 -34.84
N THR A 155 -19.98 -14.40 -35.03
CA THR A 155 -19.65 -15.23 -36.19
C THR A 155 -20.41 -16.56 -36.17
N GLN A 156 -20.48 -17.21 -35.01
CA GLN A 156 -21.23 -18.46 -34.84
C GLN A 156 -22.73 -18.25 -35.03
N ALA A 157 -23.30 -17.17 -34.47
CA ALA A 157 -24.70 -16.81 -34.67
C ALA A 157 -25.01 -16.63 -36.16
N LYS A 158 -24.16 -15.90 -36.89
CA LYS A 158 -24.31 -15.73 -38.33
C LYS A 158 -24.24 -17.06 -39.09
N MET A 159 -23.30 -17.95 -38.75
CA MET A 159 -23.23 -19.28 -39.36
C MET A 159 -24.48 -20.12 -39.09
N ILE A 160 -25.08 -20.01 -37.92
CA ILE A 160 -26.33 -20.70 -37.57
C ILE A 160 -27.48 -20.13 -38.42
N ASP A 161 -27.59 -18.81 -38.53
CA ASP A 161 -28.60 -18.16 -39.36
C ASP A 161 -28.43 -18.57 -40.85
N ASP A 162 -27.21 -18.54 -41.37
CA ASP A 162 -26.88 -18.96 -42.75
C ASP A 162 -27.24 -20.45 -42.99
N LEU A 163 -27.13 -21.31 -41.98
CA LEU A 163 -27.54 -22.73 -42.04
C LEU A 163 -29.05 -22.92 -41.95
N GLN A 164 -29.76 -22.03 -41.24
CA GLN A 164 -31.23 -22.04 -41.14
C GLN A 164 -31.90 -21.48 -42.39
N GLU A 165 -31.25 -20.56 -43.12
CA GLU A 165 -31.75 -20.00 -44.38
C GLU A 165 -31.50 -20.91 -45.60
N GLN A 166 -30.66 -21.95 -45.48
CA GLN A 166 -30.52 -22.95 -46.53
C GLN A 166 -31.79 -23.81 -46.63
N GLU A 167 -32.40 -23.86 -47.82
CA GLU A 167 -33.48 -24.80 -48.11
C GLU A 167 -33.01 -26.24 -47.79
N PRO A 168 -33.82 -27.05 -47.09
CA PRO A 168 -33.44 -28.41 -46.75
C PRO A 168 -33.16 -29.18 -48.04
N GLN A 169 -31.91 -29.59 -48.26
CA GLN A 169 -31.60 -30.50 -49.36
C GLN A 169 -32.36 -31.81 -49.14
N VAL A 170 -33.29 -32.11 -50.06
CA VAL A 170 -33.97 -33.40 -50.10
C VAL A 170 -32.96 -34.45 -50.52
N ILE A 171 -32.32 -35.07 -49.53
CA ILE A 171 -31.63 -36.34 -49.71
C ILE A 171 -32.74 -37.40 -49.78
N GLU A 172 -32.84 -38.14 -50.88
CA GLU A 172 -33.67 -39.34 -50.94
C GLU A 172 -33.13 -40.37 -49.93
N LYS A 173 -33.59 -40.27 -48.68
CA LYS A 173 -33.32 -41.25 -47.64
C LYS A 173 -34.15 -42.48 -47.97
N LYS A 174 -33.51 -43.52 -48.52
CA LYS A 174 -33.98 -44.90 -48.30
C LYS A 174 -34.17 -45.02 -46.78
N VAL A 175 -35.41 -45.23 -46.35
CA VAL A 175 -35.76 -45.43 -44.95
C VAL A 175 -35.06 -46.70 -44.46
N VAL A 176 -33.82 -46.56 -44.02
CA VAL A 176 -33.26 -47.47 -43.03
C VAL A 176 -33.93 -47.06 -41.74
N VAL A 177 -34.82 -47.91 -41.24
CA VAL A 177 -35.32 -47.80 -39.87
C VAL A 177 -34.09 -47.78 -38.98
N GLU A 178 -33.75 -46.61 -38.43
CA GLU A 178 -32.74 -46.48 -37.38
C GLU A 178 -33.29 -47.24 -36.18
N LYS A 179 -32.95 -48.54 -36.09
CA LYS A 179 -33.12 -49.29 -34.87
C LYS A 179 -32.20 -48.62 -33.86
N ILE A 180 -32.79 -48.00 -32.84
CA ILE A 180 -32.07 -47.56 -31.65
C ILE A 180 -31.20 -48.76 -31.22
N PRO A 181 -29.87 -48.61 -31.19
CA PRO A 181 -28.98 -49.68 -30.74
C PRO A 181 -29.45 -50.19 -29.37
N ALA A 182 -29.44 -51.50 -29.15
CA ALA A 182 -30.02 -52.10 -27.93
C ALA A 182 -29.36 -51.59 -26.64
N ASP A 183 -28.16 -51.02 -26.76
CA ASP A 183 -27.34 -50.44 -25.69
C ASP A 183 -27.49 -48.92 -25.53
N TYR A 184 -28.29 -48.24 -26.36
CA TYR A 184 -28.44 -46.77 -26.33
C TYR A 184 -28.87 -46.22 -24.97
N GLU A 185 -29.90 -46.79 -24.35
CA GLU A 185 -30.39 -46.34 -23.04
C GLU A 185 -29.36 -46.58 -21.92
N ASN A 186 -28.59 -47.67 -22.02
CA ASN A 186 -27.49 -47.94 -21.09
C ASN A 186 -26.35 -46.94 -21.27
N LEU A 187 -26.01 -46.59 -22.52
CA LEU A 187 -24.96 -45.63 -22.84
C LEU A 187 -25.36 -44.22 -22.38
N LYS A 188 -26.62 -43.82 -22.61
CA LYS A 188 -27.19 -42.55 -22.15
C LYS A 188 -27.15 -42.43 -20.63
N THR A 189 -27.63 -43.46 -19.92
CA THR A 189 -27.60 -43.51 -18.45
C THR A 189 -26.16 -43.40 -17.92
N THR A 190 -25.22 -44.10 -18.58
CA THR A 190 -23.80 -44.04 -18.22
C THR A 190 -23.20 -42.66 -18.42
N ASN A 191 -23.52 -42.00 -19.55
CA ASN A 191 -23.08 -40.63 -19.81
C ASN A 191 -23.63 -39.64 -18.77
N GLU A 192 -24.92 -39.74 -18.42
CA GLU A 192 -25.52 -38.90 -17.37
C GLU A 192 -24.84 -39.11 -16.00
N GLN A 193 -24.43 -40.34 -15.67
CA GLN A 193 -23.68 -40.65 -14.46
C GLN A 193 -22.26 -40.08 -14.50
N LEU A 194 -21.57 -40.22 -15.64
CA LEU A 194 -20.23 -39.65 -15.84
C LEU A 194 -20.25 -38.13 -15.77
N GLU A 195 -21.27 -37.46 -16.33
CA GLU A 195 -21.44 -36.01 -16.23
C GLU A 195 -21.62 -35.55 -14.77
N LYS A 196 -22.39 -36.29 -13.97
CA LYS A 196 -22.55 -36.04 -12.53
C LYS A 196 -21.25 -36.23 -11.76
N GLN A 197 -20.50 -37.29 -12.03
CA GLN A 197 -19.20 -37.52 -11.40
C GLN A 197 -18.20 -36.42 -11.79
N LEU A 198 -18.19 -36.02 -13.07
CA LEU A 198 -17.29 -35.02 -13.60
C LEU A 198 -17.60 -33.63 -13.03
N SER A 199 -18.87 -33.29 -12.83
CA SER A 199 -19.26 -32.06 -12.13
C SER A 199 -18.85 -32.06 -10.65
N SER A 200 -19.02 -33.20 -9.95
CA SER A 200 -18.55 -33.36 -8.56
C SER A 200 -17.03 -33.18 -8.45
N VAL A 201 -16.26 -33.87 -9.30
CA VAL A 201 -14.79 -33.77 -9.29
C VAL A 201 -14.33 -32.36 -9.63
N ARG A 202 -14.99 -31.66 -10.55
CA ARG A 202 -14.69 -30.25 -10.84
C ARG A 202 -14.94 -29.34 -9.63
N SER A 203 -16.03 -29.59 -8.90
CA SER A 203 -16.33 -28.86 -7.65
C SER A 203 -15.26 -29.11 -6.60
N ASP A 204 -14.89 -30.37 -6.36
CA ASP A 204 -13.87 -30.75 -5.39
C ASP A 204 -12.49 -30.16 -5.75
N LEU A 205 -12.14 -30.17 -7.03
CA LEU A 205 -10.91 -29.57 -7.52
C LEU A 205 -10.90 -28.05 -7.28
N LYS A 206 -12.03 -27.38 -7.50
CA LYS A 206 -12.17 -25.94 -7.22
C LYS A 206 -11.99 -25.67 -5.72
N MET A 207 -12.63 -26.45 -4.86
CA MET A 207 -12.50 -26.33 -3.40
C MET A 207 -11.06 -26.57 -2.93
N LYS A 208 -10.38 -27.61 -3.44
CA LYS A 208 -8.99 -27.89 -3.10
C LYS A 208 -8.03 -26.80 -3.53
N LYS A 209 -8.25 -26.17 -4.70
CA LYS A 209 -7.46 -25.01 -5.14
C LYS A 209 -7.63 -23.83 -4.17
N MET A 210 -8.87 -23.49 -3.82
CA MET A 210 -9.12 -22.42 -2.84
C MET A 210 -8.47 -22.71 -1.47
N GLN A 211 -8.49 -23.96 -1.01
CA GLN A 211 -7.79 -24.35 0.23
C GLN A 211 -6.27 -24.24 0.11
N TYR A 212 -5.70 -24.59 -1.04
CA TYR A 212 -4.27 -24.46 -1.30
C TYR A 212 -3.84 -23.00 -1.31
N ASP A 213 -4.56 -22.14 -2.03
CA ASP A 213 -4.27 -20.71 -2.11
C ASP A 213 -4.36 -20.05 -0.72
N LEU A 214 -5.36 -20.43 0.09
CA LEU A 214 -5.47 -19.98 1.48
C LEU A 214 -4.31 -20.46 2.35
N LEU A 215 -3.86 -21.71 2.17
CA LEU A 215 -2.73 -22.27 2.90
C LEU A 215 -1.41 -21.56 2.53
N GLU A 216 -1.23 -21.23 1.25
CA GLU A 216 -0.08 -20.48 0.76
C GLU A 216 -0.03 -19.08 1.39
N GLN A 217 -1.14 -18.33 1.35
CA GLN A 217 -1.26 -17.02 1.99
C GLN A 217 -1.00 -17.06 3.52
N ASN A 218 -1.54 -18.08 4.19
CA ASN A 218 -1.30 -18.27 5.63
C ASN A 218 0.17 -18.59 5.92
N THR A 219 0.84 -19.33 5.03
CA THR A 219 2.25 -19.67 5.17
C THR A 219 3.14 -18.43 4.98
N GLU A 220 2.83 -17.57 4.01
CA GLU A 220 3.54 -16.29 3.82
C GLU A 220 3.33 -15.36 5.01
N SER A 221 2.10 -15.26 5.51
CA SER A 221 1.77 -14.49 6.72
C SER A 221 2.53 -15.02 7.95
N ALA A 222 2.65 -16.33 8.12
CA ALA A 222 3.41 -16.93 9.20
C ALA A 222 4.91 -16.59 9.12
N LYS A 223 5.51 -16.64 7.91
CA LYS A 223 6.92 -16.26 7.70
C LYS A 223 7.19 -14.79 8.03
N THR A 224 6.31 -13.89 7.62
CA THR A 224 6.46 -12.46 7.93
C THR A 224 6.32 -12.19 9.43
N LEU A 225 5.39 -12.87 10.10
CA LEU A 225 5.24 -12.77 11.56
C LEU A 225 6.48 -13.28 12.29
N GLU A 226 7.06 -14.39 11.84
CA GLU A 226 8.29 -14.95 12.40
C GLU A 226 9.47 -13.99 12.27
N ALA A 227 9.65 -13.37 11.10
CA ALA A 227 10.67 -12.34 10.89
C ALA A 227 10.48 -11.14 11.83
N ASN A 228 9.24 -10.67 11.99
CA ASN A 228 8.91 -9.57 12.90
C ASN A 228 9.20 -9.91 14.36
N ILE A 229 8.85 -11.12 14.82
CA ILE A 229 9.13 -11.59 16.19
C ILE A 229 10.64 -11.59 16.43
N LYS A 230 11.43 -12.10 15.48
CA LYS A 230 12.89 -12.13 15.60
C LYS A 230 13.49 -10.73 15.69
N ALA A 231 13.01 -9.79 14.87
CA ALA A 231 13.45 -8.39 14.93
C ALA A 231 13.09 -7.72 16.27
N LEU A 232 11.88 -7.98 16.80
CA LEU A 232 11.46 -7.47 18.10
C LEU A 232 12.32 -8.02 19.25
N GLN A 233 12.64 -9.32 19.23
CA GLN A 233 13.53 -9.93 20.22
C GLN A 233 14.94 -9.33 20.21
N GLN A 234 15.46 -8.97 19.03
CA GLN A 234 16.74 -8.27 18.93
C GLN A 234 16.67 -6.86 19.52
N LYS A 235 15.59 -6.13 19.26
CA LYS A 235 15.36 -4.80 19.84
C LYS A 235 15.23 -4.85 21.36
N GLU A 236 14.48 -5.82 21.89
CA GLU A 236 14.35 -6.05 23.33
C GLU A 236 15.71 -6.25 24.00
N LYS A 237 16.55 -7.13 23.42
CA LYS A 237 17.91 -7.37 23.92
C LYS A 237 18.79 -6.12 23.91
N SER A 238 18.68 -5.27 22.87
CA SER A 238 19.41 -4.00 22.78
C SER A 238 18.94 -3.01 23.85
N ILE A 239 17.63 -2.90 24.06
CA ILE A 239 17.04 -2.06 25.11
C ILE A 239 17.53 -2.53 26.48
N ASP A 240 17.51 -3.83 26.77
CA ASP A 240 17.99 -4.38 28.04
C ASP A 240 19.46 -4.02 28.32
N GLN A 241 20.32 -4.05 27.29
CA GLN A 241 21.71 -3.64 27.41
C GLN A 241 21.83 -2.14 27.75
N ARG A 242 21.04 -1.29 27.09
CA ARG A 242 21.02 0.15 27.38
C ARG A 242 20.49 0.46 28.77
N VAL A 243 19.46 -0.26 29.23
CA VAL A 243 18.91 -0.12 30.58
C VAL A 243 19.97 -0.47 31.62
N LYS A 244 20.68 -1.59 31.45
CA LYS A 244 21.79 -1.97 32.35
C LYS A 244 22.89 -0.90 32.39
N ALA A 245 23.34 -0.44 31.22
CA ALA A 245 24.36 0.62 31.15
C ALA A 245 23.89 1.93 31.82
N THR A 246 22.59 2.27 31.70
CA THR A 246 22.02 3.46 32.34
C THR A 246 21.97 3.32 33.87
N ILE A 247 21.64 2.13 34.38
CA ILE A 247 21.66 1.86 35.82
C ILE A 247 23.09 1.99 36.36
N GLU A 248 24.05 1.32 35.73
CA GLU A 248 25.47 1.39 36.11
C GLU A 248 25.99 2.83 36.08
N PHE A 249 25.62 3.60 35.06
CA PHE A 249 25.96 5.02 34.97
C PHE A 249 25.36 5.84 36.11
N ASN A 250 24.08 5.66 36.41
CA ASN A 250 23.41 6.40 37.49
C ASN A 250 23.99 6.07 38.86
N ASP A 251 24.37 4.81 39.10
CA ASP A 251 25.02 4.40 40.34
C ASP A 251 26.38 5.11 40.50
N LEU A 252 27.20 5.12 39.45
CA LEU A 252 28.48 5.85 39.44
C LEU A 252 28.28 7.36 39.65
N MET A 253 27.28 7.97 39.02
CA MET A 253 26.98 9.39 39.20
C MET A 253 26.59 9.70 40.64
N ARG A 254 25.78 8.85 41.26
CA ARG A 254 25.40 9.01 42.67
C ARG A 254 26.61 8.89 43.61
N GLU A 255 27.55 8.00 43.32
CA GLU A 255 28.80 7.89 44.07
C GLU A 255 29.65 9.16 43.95
N ILE A 256 29.78 9.71 42.74
CA ILE A 256 30.49 10.97 42.48
C ILE A 256 29.85 12.13 43.26
N GLU A 257 28.53 12.29 43.17
CA GLU A 257 27.79 13.33 43.91
C GLU A 257 28.02 13.19 45.42
N THR A 258 27.88 11.97 45.94
CA THR A 258 28.10 11.69 47.36
C THR A 258 29.54 12.02 47.80
N PHE A 259 30.54 11.67 46.98
CA PHE A 259 31.94 11.98 47.26
C PHE A 259 32.17 13.49 47.35
N PHE A 260 31.65 14.27 46.41
CA PHE A 260 31.80 15.73 46.41
C PHE A 260 31.07 16.40 47.57
N ASP A 261 29.84 15.99 47.86
CA ASP A 261 29.00 16.62 48.87
C ASP A 261 29.35 16.22 50.30
N THR A 262 29.96 15.04 50.50
CA THR A 262 30.31 14.55 51.85
C THR A 262 31.81 14.61 52.14
N LYS A 263 32.66 14.08 51.24
CA LYS A 263 34.10 13.92 51.49
C LYS A 263 34.90 15.15 51.11
N MET A 264 34.55 15.81 50.00
CA MET A 264 35.27 16.98 49.48
C MET A 264 34.68 18.32 49.90
N ALA A 265 33.52 18.32 50.58
CA ALA A 265 32.85 19.56 51.00
C ALA A 265 33.74 20.47 51.87
N SER A 266 34.57 19.89 52.72
CA SER A 266 35.52 20.66 53.54
C SER A 266 36.55 21.38 52.67
N LEU A 267 37.09 20.76 51.62
CA LEU A 267 38.03 21.40 50.70
C LEU A 267 37.37 22.48 49.82
N ARG A 268 36.08 22.32 49.51
CA ARG A 268 35.32 23.25 48.67
C ARG A 268 34.81 24.48 49.45
N PHE A 269 34.38 24.29 50.69
CA PHE A 269 33.63 25.31 51.45
C PHE A 269 34.31 25.79 52.73
N LYS A 270 35.37 25.12 53.19
CA LYS A 270 36.19 25.55 54.33
C LYS A 270 37.63 25.71 53.84
N PRO A 271 38.26 26.89 53.94
CA PRO A 271 39.55 27.11 53.31
C PRO A 271 40.67 26.55 54.19
N LEU A 272 40.69 25.23 54.41
CA LEU A 272 41.87 24.49 54.89
C LEU A 272 43.10 24.83 54.04
N ILE A 273 42.87 25.16 52.76
CA ILE A 273 43.88 25.54 51.78
C ILE A 273 44.61 26.84 52.16
N ASN A 274 43.94 27.78 52.85
CA ASN A 274 44.58 29.04 53.24
C ASN A 274 45.68 28.82 54.27
N ASP A 275 45.53 27.82 55.14
CA ASP A 275 46.52 27.44 56.15
C ASP A 275 47.65 26.54 55.59
N LEU A 276 47.51 26.09 54.34
CA LEU A 276 48.45 25.21 53.62
C LEU A 276 49.26 25.96 52.55
N TYR A 277 49.15 27.28 52.49
CA TYR A 277 49.88 28.12 51.55
C TYR A 277 51.40 27.93 51.72
N ASP A 278 52.10 27.60 50.62
CA ASP A 278 53.55 27.31 50.58
C ASP A 278 53.99 25.96 51.19
N THR A 279 53.07 24.99 51.28
CA THR A 279 53.40 23.61 51.71
C THR A 279 53.42 22.62 50.55
N GLU A 280 54.14 21.51 50.70
CA GLU A 280 54.12 20.38 49.74
C GLU A 280 52.70 19.81 49.53
N ALA A 281 51.81 19.96 50.52
CA ALA A 281 50.40 19.58 50.40
C ALA A 281 49.63 20.44 49.38
N SER A 282 49.99 21.72 49.22
CA SER A 282 49.41 22.62 48.21
C SER A 282 49.79 22.18 46.79
N ASN A 283 51.05 21.78 46.59
CA ASN A 283 51.52 21.25 45.30
C ASN A 283 50.81 19.95 44.93
N LYS A 284 50.65 19.01 45.88
CA LYS A 284 49.90 17.76 45.67
C LYS A 284 48.42 18.01 45.34
N LEU A 285 47.80 19.00 45.97
CA LEU A 285 46.44 19.40 45.62
C LEU A 285 46.36 19.95 44.18
N SER A 286 47.34 20.77 43.77
CA SER A 286 47.41 21.28 42.40
C SER A 286 47.58 20.16 41.37
N GLU A 287 48.40 19.14 41.63
CA GLU A 287 48.54 17.96 40.76
C GLU A 287 47.21 17.20 40.60
N VAL A 288 46.47 17.01 41.70
CA VAL A 288 45.15 16.36 41.67
C VAL A 288 44.14 17.20 40.89
N VAL A 289 44.10 18.51 41.10
CA VAL A 289 43.20 19.42 40.36
C VAL A 289 43.50 19.39 38.86
N ASN A 290 44.78 19.46 38.47
CA ASN A 290 45.18 19.38 37.06
C ASN A 290 44.81 18.04 36.43
N SER A 291 44.92 16.94 37.19
CA SER A 291 44.50 15.61 36.73
C SER A 291 42.98 15.53 36.51
N VAL A 292 42.19 16.14 37.40
CA VAL A 292 40.73 16.24 37.24
C VAL A 292 40.37 17.15 36.07
N GLU A 293 41.06 18.27 35.88
CA GLU A 293 40.86 19.17 34.74
C GLU A 293 41.14 18.47 33.41
N PHE A 294 42.26 17.73 33.32
CA PHE A 294 42.58 16.90 32.16
C PHE A 294 41.47 15.88 31.88
N TRP A 295 41.03 15.14 32.92
CA TRP A 295 39.93 14.19 32.78
C TRP A 295 38.63 14.84 32.28
N VAL A 296 38.25 16.00 32.83
CA VAL A 296 37.07 16.76 32.37
C VAL A 296 37.21 17.16 30.89
N SER A 297 38.41 17.56 30.46
CA SER A 297 38.67 17.92 29.07
C SER A 297 38.51 16.73 28.13
N GLU A 298 38.97 15.55 28.51
CA GLU A 298 38.80 14.31 27.75
C GLU A 298 37.33 13.87 27.73
N MET A 299 36.64 13.94 28.86
CA MET A 299 35.20 13.63 28.95
C MET A 299 34.36 14.52 28.03
N ARG A 300 34.68 15.82 27.96
CA ARG A 300 33.99 16.76 27.05
C ARG A 300 34.15 16.41 25.57
N LYS A 301 35.20 15.68 25.19
CA LYS A 301 35.40 15.21 23.81
C LYS A 301 34.48 14.04 23.46
N ILE A 302 34.11 13.21 24.44
CA ILE A 302 33.31 12.00 24.22
C ILE A 302 31.81 12.18 24.54
N ILE A 303 31.44 13.19 25.35
CA ILE A 303 30.04 13.51 25.60
C ILE A 303 29.39 13.95 24.28
N PRO A 304 28.27 13.32 23.86
CA PRO A 304 27.56 13.71 22.66
C PRO A 304 27.12 15.18 22.75
N ASN A 305 27.62 16.01 21.86
CA ASN A 305 27.13 17.36 21.64
C ASN A 305 26.25 17.39 20.38
N GLU A 306 25.51 18.48 20.14
CA GLU A 306 24.61 18.60 18.97
C GLU A 306 25.32 18.37 17.62
N LYS A 307 26.67 18.39 17.57
CA LYS A 307 27.49 18.14 16.37
C LYS A 307 27.97 16.69 16.24
N THR A 308 27.86 15.85 17.27
CA THR A 308 28.30 14.44 17.29
C THR A 308 27.09 13.52 17.49
N LYS A 309 26.18 13.48 16.50
CA LYS A 309 25.09 12.50 16.48
C LYS A 309 25.67 11.15 16.06
N ILE A 310 25.95 10.28 17.03
CA ILE A 310 26.26 8.87 16.74
C ILE A 310 24.96 8.21 16.29
N ILE A 311 24.96 7.75 15.04
CA ILE A 311 23.89 7.00 14.41
C ILE A 311 23.96 5.60 15.03
N GLU A 312 23.06 5.28 15.96
CA GLU A 312 22.86 3.90 16.41
C GLU A 312 22.43 3.08 15.19
N GLY A 313 23.27 2.12 14.82
CA GLY A 313 23.19 1.40 13.55
C GLY A 313 21.85 0.73 13.31
N GLU A 314 21.34 0.94 12.10
CA GLU A 314 20.44 -0.01 11.46
C GLU A 314 21.13 -1.37 11.43
N ILE A 315 20.45 -2.39 11.95
CA ILE A 315 20.78 -3.78 11.68
C ILE A 315 20.55 -3.95 10.18
N ILE A 316 21.64 -4.07 9.42
CA ILE A 316 21.59 -4.38 8.01
C ILE A 316 21.17 -5.86 7.90
N ASP A 317 19.90 -6.08 7.58
CA ASP A 317 19.40 -7.40 7.20
C ASP A 317 20.03 -7.79 5.85
N GLY A 318 20.85 -8.84 5.88
CA GLY A 318 21.23 -9.66 4.74
C GLY A 318 20.51 -10.99 4.79
#